data_AF-A0A1H1MYY5-F1
#
_entry.id   AF-A0A1H1MYY5-F1
#
_cell.length_a   1.000
_cell.length_b   1.000
_cell.length_c   1.000
_cell.angle_alpha   90.00
_cell.angle_beta   90.00
_cell.angle_gamma   90.00
#
_symmetry.space_group_name_H-M   'P 1'
#
loop_
_entity.id
_entity.type
_entity.pdbx_description
1 polymer ?
#
loop_
_entity_poly.entity_id
_entity_poly.type
_entity_poly.pdbx_seq_one_letter_code
_entity_poly.pdbx_strand_id
1 'polypeptide(L)'
;MYDNSQAYFIENIIIPFKQYLKDKKNKKSGFSSHLRSTINIASNLYHLREHIPNNSDLSRKKLEEICSDYALLGDVVNASKHKILTNNNPQLSNSENIFEILIATEYKDKEGKYIDTGKSVYIKLDSGQERDLHEIIINVMNMWLVKLEELKLIEHIKSFPYHSTRLPKRNKNSRKMDFSAMQNLRFNPRFKIQKYNYETKSVEPMDLTGATIVGRIYEPKFIMEMKISLKNGKEHNLEISLNQTQKNRLDKIKGEIERHQFILKLAVEQNLINIEKNN
;
A
#
# COMPACT_ATOMS: atom_id res chain seq x y z
N MET A 1 -26.48 11.15 8.92
CA MET A 1 -25.68 10.99 10.15
C MET A 1 -25.80 9.52 10.53
N TYR A 2 -24.72 8.82 10.89
CA TYR A 2 -24.78 7.37 11.14
C TYR A 2 -25.74 7.04 12.28
N ASP A 3 -26.41 5.89 12.18
CA ASP A 3 -27.46 5.49 13.12
C ASP A 3 -26.92 5.25 14.54
N ASN A 4 -25.66 4.83 14.67
CA ASN A 4 -24.95 4.68 15.95
C ASN A 4 -23.41 4.58 15.77
N SER A 5 -22.67 4.54 16.88
CA SER A 5 -21.20 4.42 16.87
C SER A 5 -20.69 3.12 16.25
N GLN A 6 -21.46 2.04 16.33
CA GLN A 6 -21.12 0.76 15.71
C GLN A 6 -21.11 0.90 14.19
N ALA A 7 -22.16 1.49 13.61
CA ALA A 7 -22.23 1.76 12.17
C ALA A 7 -21.07 2.64 11.72
N TYR A 8 -20.77 3.73 12.46
CA TYR A 8 -19.61 4.56 12.17
C TYR A 8 -18.30 3.76 12.18
N PHE A 9 -18.07 2.93 13.20
CA PHE A 9 -16.85 2.14 13.33
C PHE A 9 -16.70 1.12 12.18
N ILE A 10 -17.77 0.42 11.83
CA ILE A 10 -17.74 -0.55 10.73
C ILE A 10 -17.51 0.15 9.38
N GLU A 11 -18.27 1.20 9.10
CA GLU A 11 -18.29 1.84 7.78
C GLU A 11 -17.09 2.76 7.53
N ASN A 12 -16.59 3.45 8.54
CA ASN A 12 -15.50 4.43 8.37
C ASN A 12 -14.14 3.89 8.79
N ILE A 13 -14.08 2.81 9.57
CA ILE A 13 -12.80 2.26 10.05
C ILE A 13 -12.59 0.87 9.48
N ILE A 14 -13.46 -0.10 9.78
CA ILE A 14 -13.21 -1.51 9.39
C ILE A 14 -13.23 -1.71 7.87
N ILE A 15 -14.23 -1.16 7.16
CA ILE A 15 -14.32 -1.31 5.70
C ILE A 15 -13.14 -0.61 5.00
N PRO A 16 -12.83 0.69 5.27
CA PRO A 16 -11.67 1.35 4.69
C PRO A 16 -10.34 0.69 5.06
N PHE A 17 -10.19 0.20 6.29
CA PHE A 17 -8.99 -0.53 6.70
C PHE A 17 -8.80 -1.82 5.91
N LYS A 18 -9.87 -2.60 5.68
CA LYS A 18 -9.82 -3.78 4.81
C LYS A 18 -9.43 -3.43 3.38
N GLN A 19 -9.94 -2.30 2.85
CA GLN A 19 -9.55 -1.83 1.51
C GLN A 19 -8.07 -1.43 1.47
N TYR A 20 -7.61 -0.68 2.46
CA TYR A 20 -6.20 -0.33 2.62
C TYR A 20 -5.29 -1.57 2.68
N LEU A 21 -5.68 -2.63 3.39
CA LEU A 21 -4.92 -3.88 3.41
C LEU A 21 -4.81 -4.53 2.03
N LYS A 22 -5.83 -4.38 1.16
CA LYS A 22 -5.76 -4.81 -0.24
C LYS A 22 -4.82 -3.91 -1.04
N ASP A 23 -4.93 -2.60 -0.86
CA ASP A 23 -4.11 -1.61 -1.57
C ASP A 23 -2.63 -1.69 -1.20
N LYS A 24 -2.31 -2.01 0.06
CA LYS A 24 -0.95 -2.27 0.57
C LYS A 24 -0.31 -3.48 -0.13
N LYS A 25 -1.10 -4.51 -0.43
CA LYS A 25 -0.64 -5.72 -1.16
C LYS A 25 -0.54 -5.50 -2.66
N ASN A 26 -1.20 -4.47 -3.19
CA ASN A 26 -1.12 -4.14 -4.61
C ASN A 26 0.27 -3.60 -4.95
N LYS A 27 0.91 -4.20 -5.96
CA LYS A 27 2.25 -3.82 -6.45
C LYS A 27 2.21 -2.61 -7.39
N LYS A 28 1.37 -1.63 -7.09
CA LYS A 28 1.25 -0.36 -7.82
C LYS A 28 1.62 0.79 -6.88
N SER A 29 2.60 1.60 -7.25
CA SER A 29 2.95 2.84 -6.56
C SER A 29 2.75 4.03 -7.49
N GLY A 30 2.40 5.19 -6.93
CA GLY A 30 2.00 6.35 -7.73
C GLY A 30 0.74 7.03 -7.22
N PHE A 31 0.57 8.28 -7.62
CA PHE A 31 -0.56 9.15 -7.25
C PHE A 31 -0.84 9.25 -5.74
N SER A 32 0.14 8.91 -4.90
CA SER A 32 0.01 8.88 -3.44
C SER A 32 -1.25 8.13 -2.95
N SER A 33 -1.71 7.12 -3.69
CA SER A 33 -2.99 6.44 -3.39
C SER A 33 -2.95 5.73 -2.03
N HIS A 34 -1.86 5.01 -1.77
CA HIS A 34 -1.64 4.31 -0.51
C HIS A 34 -1.36 5.27 0.64
N LEU A 35 -0.58 6.35 0.41
CA LEU A 35 -0.44 7.44 1.39
C LEU A 35 -1.80 8.05 1.77
N ARG A 36 -2.64 8.40 0.78
CA ARG A 36 -3.97 8.98 1.02
C ARG A 36 -4.90 8.03 1.77
N SER A 37 -4.95 6.75 1.40
CA SER A 37 -5.79 5.79 2.11
C SER A 37 -5.32 5.57 3.55
N THR A 38 -4.01 5.57 3.78
CA THR A 38 -3.43 5.48 5.13
C THR A 38 -3.79 6.69 5.99
N ILE A 39 -3.65 7.92 5.46
CA ILE A 39 -4.03 9.16 6.16
C ILE A 39 -5.53 9.21 6.45
N ASN A 40 -6.36 8.76 5.51
CA ASN A 40 -7.81 8.70 5.72
C ASN A 40 -8.17 7.79 6.91
N ILE A 41 -7.54 6.61 7.01
CA ILE A 41 -7.75 5.70 8.13
C ILE A 41 -7.24 6.31 9.44
N ALA A 42 -6.05 6.93 9.42
CA ALA A 42 -5.50 7.62 10.58
C ALA A 42 -6.46 8.71 11.09
N SER A 43 -7.03 9.51 10.18
CA SER A 43 -8.03 10.53 10.49
C SER A 43 -9.28 9.94 11.13
N ASN A 44 -9.83 8.87 10.55
CA ASN A 44 -11.05 8.24 11.07
C ASN A 44 -10.84 7.61 12.45
N LEU A 45 -9.68 6.99 12.68
CA LEU A 45 -9.30 6.43 13.98
C LEU A 45 -9.06 7.52 15.04
N TYR A 46 -8.43 8.63 14.68
CA TYR A 46 -8.19 9.74 15.59
C TYR A 46 -9.52 10.39 16.02
N HIS A 47 -10.42 10.66 15.07
CA HIS A 47 -11.70 11.32 15.33
C HIS A 47 -12.82 10.41 15.85
N LEU A 48 -12.62 9.08 15.92
CA LEU A 48 -13.64 8.13 16.40
C LEU A 48 -14.24 8.50 17.77
N ARG A 49 -13.42 9.05 18.67
CA ARG A 49 -13.84 9.52 20.00
C ARG A 49 -15.03 10.49 19.97
N GLU A 50 -15.13 11.31 18.92
CA GLU A 50 -16.21 12.30 18.73
C GLU A 50 -17.54 11.63 18.40
N HIS A 51 -17.52 10.36 17.98
CA HIS A 51 -18.70 9.58 17.61
C HIS A 51 -19.16 8.60 18.71
N ILE A 52 -18.54 8.63 19.88
CA ILE A 52 -18.92 7.77 21.02
C ILE A 52 -19.90 8.54 21.92
N PRO A 53 -21.11 7.99 22.21
CA PRO A 53 -22.07 8.62 23.12
C PRO A 53 -21.48 8.73 24.53
N ASN A 54 -21.79 9.85 25.20
CA ASN A 54 -21.33 10.13 26.57
C ASN A 54 -19.80 10.03 26.76
N ASN A 55 -19.01 10.47 25.76
CA ASN A 55 -17.54 10.41 25.75
C ASN A 55 -16.81 11.26 26.82
N SER A 56 -17.52 11.81 27.80
CA SER A 56 -16.95 12.60 28.91
C SER A 56 -15.81 11.88 29.64
N ASP A 57 -15.89 10.55 29.76
CA ASP A 57 -14.87 9.71 30.38
C ASP A 57 -13.72 9.30 29.45
N LEU A 58 -13.81 9.61 28.15
CA LEU A 58 -12.80 9.31 27.13
C LEU A 58 -12.18 10.62 26.63
N SER A 59 -11.43 11.28 27.50
CA SER A 59 -10.63 12.42 27.09
C SER A 59 -9.48 11.95 26.17
N ARG A 60 -8.99 12.86 25.33
CA ARG A 60 -7.80 12.61 24.51
C ARG A 60 -6.64 12.12 25.37
N LYS A 61 -6.34 12.83 26.47
CA LYS A 61 -5.27 12.49 27.41
C LYS A 61 -5.38 11.06 27.93
N LYS A 62 -6.59 10.61 28.31
CA LYS A 62 -6.80 9.24 28.80
C LYS A 62 -6.52 8.19 27.73
N LEU A 63 -6.91 8.46 26.47
CA LEU A 63 -6.59 7.56 25.35
C LEU A 63 -5.09 7.50 25.07
N GLU A 64 -4.38 8.62 25.20
CA GLU A 64 -2.91 8.68 25.06
C GLU A 64 -2.20 7.90 26.17
N GLU A 65 -2.74 7.92 27.41
CA GLU A 65 -2.24 7.09 28.52
C GLU A 65 -2.46 5.59 28.29
N ILE A 66 -3.54 5.21 27.60
CA ILE A 66 -3.82 3.81 27.22
C ILE A 66 -2.94 3.38 26.05
N CYS A 67 -2.75 4.26 25.06
CA CYS A 67 -2.01 3.99 23.84
C CYS A 67 -1.24 5.23 23.41
N SER A 68 0.08 5.24 23.63
CA SER A 68 0.95 6.37 23.25
C SER A 68 0.92 6.65 21.74
N ASP A 69 0.73 5.62 20.91
CA ASP A 69 0.59 5.75 19.46
C ASP A 69 -0.69 6.53 19.06
N TYR A 70 -1.68 6.71 19.94
CA TYR A 70 -2.83 7.58 19.70
C TYR A 70 -2.44 9.07 19.64
N ALA A 71 -1.51 9.50 20.49
CA ALA A 71 -0.97 10.86 20.45
C ALA A 71 -0.25 11.10 19.12
N LEU A 72 0.61 10.15 18.73
CA LEU A 72 1.37 10.19 17.50
C LEU A 72 0.46 10.17 16.26
N LEU A 73 -0.62 9.37 16.27
CA LEU A 73 -1.62 9.38 15.22
C LEU A 73 -2.30 10.75 15.09
N GLY A 74 -2.57 11.43 16.21
CA GLY A 74 -3.06 12.80 16.22
C GLY A 74 -2.11 13.77 15.53
N ASP A 75 -0.80 13.67 15.79
CA ASP A 75 0.22 14.48 15.12
C ASP A 75 0.26 14.21 13.61
N VAL A 76 0.15 12.95 13.19
CA VAL A 76 0.04 12.56 11.77
C VAL A 76 -1.15 13.23 11.10
N VAL A 77 -2.33 13.15 11.73
CA VAL A 77 -3.57 13.75 11.20
C VAL A 77 -3.43 15.26 11.11
N ASN A 78 -2.95 15.91 12.15
CA ASN A 78 -2.80 17.37 12.18
C ASN A 78 -1.74 17.85 11.18
N ALA A 79 -0.58 17.19 11.10
CA ALA A 79 0.48 17.54 10.17
C ALA A 79 0.00 17.41 8.72
N SER A 80 -0.77 16.36 8.41
CA SER A 80 -1.37 16.18 7.08
C SER A 80 -2.33 17.31 6.66
N LYS A 81 -2.94 18.00 7.63
CA LYS A 81 -3.84 19.14 7.41
C LYS A 81 -3.11 20.49 7.34
N HIS A 82 -2.11 20.71 8.19
CA HIS A 82 -1.50 22.04 8.42
C HIS A 82 -0.11 22.24 7.82
N LYS A 83 0.46 21.22 7.16
CA LYS A 83 1.84 21.18 6.63
C LYS A 83 2.93 21.25 7.70
N ILE A 84 2.87 22.22 8.62
CA ILE A 84 3.78 22.41 9.76
C ILE A 84 2.95 22.62 11.02
N LEU A 85 3.27 21.90 12.09
CA LEU A 85 2.70 22.03 13.42
C LEU A 85 3.68 22.79 14.33
N THR A 86 3.21 23.85 14.96
CA THR A 86 4.04 24.70 15.86
C THR A 86 3.59 24.64 17.33
N ASN A 87 2.43 24.04 17.61
CA ASN A 87 1.81 24.05 18.92
C ASN A 87 1.91 22.67 19.60
N ASN A 88 1.97 22.65 20.93
CA ASN A 88 1.86 21.46 21.78
C ASN A 88 2.98 20.40 21.64
N ASN A 89 4.17 20.81 21.19
CA ASN A 89 5.36 19.94 21.10
C ASN A 89 5.09 18.60 20.35
N PRO A 90 4.69 18.66 19.07
CA PRO A 90 4.34 17.46 18.30
C PRO A 90 5.55 16.54 18.14
N GLN A 91 5.33 15.23 18.10
CA GLN A 91 6.37 14.25 17.78
C GLN A 91 6.72 14.23 16.29
N LEU A 92 5.79 14.73 15.46
CA LEU A 92 5.90 14.88 14.03
C LEU A 92 5.44 16.29 13.64
N SER A 93 6.36 17.22 13.45
CA SER A 93 6.00 18.62 13.16
C SER A 93 5.70 18.89 11.69
N ASN A 94 6.17 18.08 10.73
CA ASN A 94 6.09 18.39 9.31
C ASN A 94 5.43 17.29 8.48
N SER A 95 4.46 17.64 7.64
CA SER A 95 3.79 16.71 6.71
C SER A 95 4.73 16.03 5.72
N GLU A 96 5.87 16.65 5.36
CA GLU A 96 6.87 16.05 4.46
C GLU A 96 7.61 14.87 5.09
N ASN A 97 7.52 14.75 6.42
CA ASN A 97 7.99 13.59 7.16
C ASN A 97 6.99 12.43 7.13
N ILE A 98 5.83 12.57 6.48
CA ILE A 98 4.92 11.47 6.15
C ILE A 98 5.11 11.10 4.68
N PHE A 99 5.60 9.90 4.41
CA PHE A 99 5.99 9.52 3.06
C PHE A 99 5.73 8.04 2.75
N GLU A 100 5.44 7.77 1.49
CA GLU A 100 5.44 6.40 0.97
C GLU A 100 6.88 5.96 0.71
N ILE A 101 7.19 4.72 1.09
CA ILE A 101 8.48 4.07 0.85
C ILE A 101 8.28 2.75 0.12
N LEU A 102 9.13 2.51 -0.87
CA LEU A 102 9.22 1.26 -1.61
C LEU A 102 10.20 0.36 -0.88
N ILE A 103 9.78 -0.85 -0.55
CA ILE A 103 10.56 -1.78 0.24
C ILE A 103 10.97 -2.93 -0.67
N ALA A 104 12.27 -3.21 -0.73
CA ALA A 104 12.82 -4.38 -1.39
C ALA A 104 13.55 -5.23 -0.33
N THR A 105 13.00 -6.40 -0.05
CA THR A 105 13.57 -7.31 0.96
C THR A 105 14.11 -8.56 0.31
N GLU A 106 15.41 -8.81 0.49
CA GLU A 106 16.06 -10.05 0.07
C GLU A 106 15.72 -11.18 1.05
N TYR A 107 15.28 -12.30 0.48
CA TYR A 107 15.00 -13.56 1.15
C TYR A 107 15.78 -14.69 0.47
N LYS A 108 15.82 -15.85 1.12
CA LYS A 108 16.38 -17.11 0.63
C LYS A 108 15.37 -18.24 0.76
N ASP A 109 15.25 -19.06 -0.27
CA ASP A 109 14.51 -20.32 -0.26
C ASP A 109 15.39 -21.46 -0.83
N LYS A 110 14.79 -22.62 -1.11
CA LYS A 110 15.48 -23.79 -1.68
C LYS A 110 16.07 -23.53 -3.07
N GLU A 111 15.53 -22.55 -3.80
CA GLU A 111 16.00 -22.14 -5.14
C GLU A 111 16.97 -20.94 -5.05
N GLY A 112 17.45 -20.59 -3.86
CA GLY A 112 18.40 -19.48 -3.65
C GLY A 112 17.75 -18.16 -3.26
N LYS A 113 18.41 -17.05 -3.60
CA LYS A 113 17.99 -15.70 -3.19
C LYS A 113 16.88 -15.16 -4.09
N TYR A 114 15.88 -14.54 -3.47
CA TYR A 114 14.84 -13.78 -4.18
C TYR A 114 14.56 -12.47 -3.45
N ILE A 115 13.93 -11.53 -4.14
CA ILE A 115 13.55 -10.23 -3.57
C ILE A 115 12.04 -10.14 -3.64
N ASP A 116 11.41 -9.84 -2.52
CA ASP A 116 10.03 -9.37 -2.53
C ASP A 116 10.00 -7.85 -2.47
N THR A 117 9.07 -7.28 -3.23
CA THR A 117 8.87 -5.84 -3.38
C THR A 117 7.51 -5.48 -2.83
N GLY A 118 7.49 -4.45 -1.99
CA GLY A 118 6.29 -3.90 -1.38
C GLY A 118 6.37 -2.39 -1.24
N LYS A 119 5.35 -1.83 -0.61
CA LYS A 119 5.29 -0.42 -0.24
C LYS A 119 4.72 -0.29 1.17
N SER A 120 5.16 0.73 1.89
CA SER A 120 4.58 1.13 3.17
C SER A 120 4.51 2.64 3.27
N VAL A 121 3.81 3.14 4.28
CA VAL A 121 3.83 4.56 4.63
C VAL A 121 4.59 4.68 5.93
N TYR A 122 5.63 5.50 5.90
CA TYR A 122 6.49 5.75 7.05
C TYR A 122 6.31 7.19 7.51
N ILE A 123 6.59 7.40 8.79
CA ILE A 123 6.75 8.72 9.36
C ILE A 123 8.15 8.86 9.94
N LYS A 124 8.75 10.04 9.80
CA LYS A 124 10.01 10.41 10.44
C LYS A 124 9.73 11.40 11.57
N LEU A 125 9.90 10.96 12.81
CA LEU A 125 9.73 11.80 13.99
C LEU A 125 10.79 12.90 14.01
N ASP A 126 10.53 13.95 14.80
CA ASP A 126 11.45 15.07 14.98
C ASP A 126 12.77 14.62 15.66
N SER A 127 12.74 13.50 16.38
CA SER A 127 13.94 12.81 16.89
C SER A 127 14.80 12.14 15.81
N GLY A 128 14.32 12.09 14.56
CA GLY A 128 14.94 11.39 13.44
C GLY A 128 14.53 9.91 13.32
N GLN A 129 13.84 9.34 14.32
CA GLN A 129 13.36 7.96 14.29
C GLN A 129 12.29 7.78 13.21
N GLU A 130 12.37 6.65 12.48
CA GLU A 130 11.34 6.25 11.53
C GLU A 130 10.39 5.21 12.14
N ARG A 131 9.07 5.36 11.93
CA ARG A 131 8.03 4.40 12.32
C ARG A 131 7.17 4.04 11.12
N ASP A 132 6.72 2.78 11.03
CA ASP A 132 5.73 2.36 10.04
C ASP A 132 4.33 2.82 10.49
N LEU A 133 3.67 3.66 9.69
CA LEU A 133 2.34 4.19 10.02
C LEU A 133 1.29 3.06 10.10
N HIS A 134 1.51 1.93 9.43
CA HIS A 134 0.68 0.75 9.57
C HIS A 134 0.65 0.20 10.99
N GLU A 135 1.80 0.20 11.66
CA GLU A 135 1.96 -0.27 13.04
C GLU A 135 1.12 0.58 13.99
N ILE A 136 1.27 1.89 13.88
CA ILE A 136 0.57 2.90 14.67
C ILE A 136 -0.94 2.74 14.47
N ILE A 137 -1.40 2.60 13.22
CA ILE A 137 -2.81 2.36 12.89
C ILE A 137 -3.33 1.08 13.55
N ILE A 138 -2.58 -0.03 13.50
CA ILE A 138 -2.99 -1.29 14.12
C ILE A 138 -3.06 -1.17 15.63
N ASN A 139 -2.08 -0.52 16.26
CA ASN A 139 -2.06 -0.33 17.71
C ASN A 139 -3.27 0.50 18.18
N VAL A 140 -3.56 1.61 17.50
CA VAL A 140 -4.71 2.46 17.80
C VAL A 140 -6.03 1.75 17.51
N MET A 141 -6.13 1.01 16.40
CA MET A 141 -7.32 0.23 16.07
C MET A 141 -7.59 -0.86 17.11
N ASN A 142 -6.56 -1.59 17.56
CA ASN A 142 -6.69 -2.61 18.60
C ASN A 142 -7.07 -2.00 19.96
N MET A 143 -6.54 -0.82 20.31
CA MET A 143 -7.02 -0.06 21.47
C MET A 143 -8.52 0.24 21.35
N TRP A 144 -8.97 0.72 20.19
CA TRP A 144 -10.39 1.02 19.97
C TRP A 144 -11.28 -0.21 20.02
N LEU A 145 -10.83 -1.36 19.51
CA LEU A 145 -11.59 -2.62 19.64
C LEU A 145 -11.88 -2.94 21.11
N VAL A 146 -10.85 -2.89 21.97
CA VAL A 146 -10.99 -3.14 23.41
C VAL A 146 -11.93 -2.10 24.05
N LYS A 147 -11.75 -0.81 23.75
CA LYS A 147 -12.58 0.25 24.34
C LYS A 147 -14.04 0.17 23.92
N LEU A 148 -14.32 -0.12 22.64
CA LEU A 148 -15.69 -0.25 22.17
C LEU A 148 -16.39 -1.50 22.72
N GLU A 149 -15.65 -2.60 22.93
CA GLU A 149 -16.14 -3.81 23.59
C GLU A 149 -16.48 -3.55 25.07
N GLU A 150 -15.58 -2.88 25.81
CA GLU A 150 -15.81 -2.47 27.21
C GLU A 150 -17.07 -1.61 27.36
N LEU A 151 -17.33 -0.72 26.39
CA LEU A 151 -18.51 0.15 26.34
C LEU A 151 -19.76 -0.57 25.82
N LYS A 152 -19.66 -1.86 25.45
CA LYS A 152 -20.74 -2.66 24.85
C LYS A 152 -21.31 -2.04 23.57
N LEU A 153 -20.49 -1.32 22.82
CA LEU A 153 -20.85 -0.72 21.53
C LEU A 153 -20.64 -1.68 20.35
N ILE A 154 -19.78 -2.68 20.52
CA ILE A 154 -19.55 -3.74 19.55
C ILE A 154 -19.46 -5.09 20.26
N GLU A 155 -19.73 -6.16 19.52
CA GLU A 155 -19.33 -7.51 19.92
C GLU A 155 -17.81 -7.68 19.82
N HIS A 156 -17.29 -8.71 20.47
CA HIS A 156 -15.87 -9.04 20.43
C HIS A 156 -15.38 -9.24 18.98
N ILE A 157 -14.42 -8.43 18.56
CA ILE A 157 -13.71 -8.57 17.28
C ILE A 157 -12.26 -8.93 17.57
N LYS A 158 -11.78 -10.00 16.95
CA LYS A 158 -10.38 -10.43 17.08
C LYS A 158 -9.42 -9.30 16.69
N SER A 159 -8.41 -9.07 17.53
CA SER A 159 -7.37 -8.08 17.27
C SER A 159 -6.64 -8.32 15.94
N PHE A 160 -6.20 -7.24 15.33
CA PHE A 160 -5.46 -7.26 14.08
C PHE A 160 -3.98 -7.49 14.36
N PRO A 161 -3.36 -8.53 13.77
CA PRO A 161 -1.93 -8.76 13.93
C PRO A 161 -1.14 -7.75 13.08
N TYR A 162 -0.09 -7.15 13.66
CA TYR A 162 0.82 -6.28 12.91
C TYR A 162 1.74 -7.08 11.98
N HIS A 163 2.40 -8.11 12.51
CA HIS A 163 3.32 -8.93 11.74
C HIS A 163 2.66 -10.20 11.21
N SER A 164 2.77 -10.41 9.90
CA SER A 164 2.65 -11.76 9.34
C SER A 164 3.91 -12.54 9.73
N THR A 165 3.74 -13.60 10.50
CA THR A 165 4.83 -14.56 10.78
C THR A 165 5.25 -15.34 9.53
N ARG A 166 4.45 -15.29 8.46
CA ARG A 166 4.73 -15.98 7.20
C ARG A 166 5.63 -15.14 6.32
N LEU A 167 6.77 -15.72 5.97
CA LEU A 167 7.62 -15.22 4.89
C LEU A 167 6.83 -15.17 3.58
N PRO A 168 7.02 -14.12 2.76
CA PRO A 168 6.45 -14.08 1.43
C PRO A 168 6.96 -15.29 0.63
N LYS A 169 6.13 -15.86 -0.25
CA LYS A 169 6.59 -16.91 -1.16
C LYS A 169 7.14 -16.28 -2.43
N ARG A 170 8.24 -16.82 -2.95
CA ARG A 170 8.72 -16.55 -4.30
C ARG A 170 7.56 -16.74 -5.29
N ASN A 171 7.31 -15.73 -6.11
CA ASN A 171 6.32 -15.77 -7.17
C ASN A 171 6.80 -15.01 -8.41
N LYS A 172 6.12 -15.17 -9.54
CA LYS A 172 6.48 -14.51 -10.82
C LYS A 172 6.50 -12.97 -10.78
N ASN A 173 5.87 -12.38 -9.75
CA ASN A 173 5.80 -10.94 -9.51
C ASN A 173 6.70 -10.51 -8.35
N SER A 174 7.47 -11.40 -7.73
CA SER A 174 8.58 -11.04 -6.86
C SER A 174 9.56 -10.20 -7.68
N ARG A 175 9.96 -9.03 -7.17
CA ARG A 175 10.77 -7.97 -7.85
C ARG A 175 10.03 -6.93 -8.69
N LYS A 176 8.74 -7.11 -8.99
CA LYS A 176 8.01 -6.15 -9.83
C LYS A 176 7.27 -5.12 -8.97
N MET A 177 7.27 -3.87 -9.41
CA MET A 177 6.44 -2.78 -8.89
C MET A 177 6.07 -1.92 -10.09
N ASP A 178 4.78 -1.73 -10.30
CA ASP A 178 4.27 -0.85 -11.33
C ASP A 178 4.26 0.58 -10.79
N PHE A 179 4.75 1.52 -11.60
CA PHE A 179 4.78 2.92 -11.25
C PHE A 179 3.81 3.69 -12.13
N SER A 180 3.02 4.56 -11.51
CA SER A 180 2.19 5.51 -12.22
C SER A 180 2.58 6.93 -11.81
N ALA A 181 3.02 7.69 -12.80
CA ALA A 181 3.32 9.11 -12.66
C ALA A 181 2.46 9.89 -13.65
N MET A 182 2.06 11.10 -13.27
CA MET A 182 1.40 12.05 -14.17
C MET A 182 2.27 13.28 -14.26
N GLN A 183 2.31 13.86 -15.46
CA GLN A 183 3.09 15.07 -15.71
C GLN A 183 2.68 16.16 -14.72
N ASN A 184 3.67 16.86 -14.18
CA ASN A 184 3.51 17.93 -13.18
C ASN A 184 3.01 17.47 -11.79
N LEU A 185 2.92 16.16 -11.50
CA LEU A 185 2.79 15.67 -10.12
C LEU A 185 4.17 15.35 -9.53
N ARG A 186 4.38 15.72 -8.26
CA ARG A 186 5.60 15.40 -7.51
C ARG A 186 5.77 13.88 -7.43
N PHE A 187 6.86 13.37 -7.99
CA PHE A 187 7.30 11.99 -7.83
C PHE A 187 8.62 11.97 -7.05
N ASN A 188 8.56 11.55 -5.78
CA ASN A 188 9.72 11.48 -4.89
C ASN A 188 9.80 10.11 -4.22
N PRO A 189 10.11 9.04 -4.97
CA PRO A 189 10.14 7.69 -4.42
C PRO A 189 11.27 7.57 -3.40
N ARG A 190 10.95 7.03 -2.23
CA ARG A 190 11.95 6.61 -1.25
C ARG A 190 12.08 5.10 -1.32
N PHE A 191 13.29 4.59 -1.14
CA PHE A 191 13.58 3.16 -1.21
C PHE A 191 14.18 2.69 0.11
N LYS A 192 13.74 1.52 0.58
CA LYS A 192 14.32 0.79 1.71
C LYS A 192 14.76 -0.58 1.20
N ILE A 193 16.07 -0.80 1.17
CA ILE A 193 16.65 -2.09 0.76
C ILE A 193 17.04 -2.84 2.03
N GLN A 194 16.55 -4.06 2.14
CA GLN A 194 16.60 -4.85 3.37
C GLN A 194 16.93 -6.31 3.05
N LYS A 195 17.32 -7.07 4.07
CA LYS A 195 17.44 -8.52 4.00
C LYS A 195 16.74 -9.15 5.20
N TYR A 196 16.24 -10.36 5.03
CA TYR A 196 15.70 -11.14 6.14
C TYR A 196 16.83 -11.95 6.81
N ASN A 197 17.00 -11.74 8.10
CA ASN A 197 17.89 -12.52 8.94
C ASN A 197 17.16 -13.78 9.43
N TYR A 198 17.67 -14.94 9.03
CA TYR A 198 17.06 -16.23 9.35
C TYR A 198 17.36 -16.70 10.78
N GLU A 199 18.41 -16.17 11.41
CA GLU A 199 18.79 -16.49 12.79
C GLU A 199 17.92 -15.71 13.77
N THR A 200 17.83 -14.40 13.59
CA THR A 200 17.02 -13.52 14.46
C THR A 200 15.54 -13.47 14.07
N LYS A 201 15.19 -14.04 12.91
CA LYS A 201 13.84 -13.98 12.31
C LYS A 201 13.31 -12.55 12.15
N SER A 202 14.20 -11.63 11.80
CA SER A 202 13.88 -10.21 11.63
C SER A 202 14.33 -9.66 10.28
N VAL A 203 13.68 -8.60 9.82
CA VAL A 203 14.16 -7.83 8.67
C VAL A 203 15.15 -6.80 9.15
N GLU A 204 16.31 -6.71 8.49
CA GLU A 204 17.37 -5.77 8.82
C GLU A 204 17.78 -4.96 7.58
N PRO A 205 18.24 -3.71 7.77
CA PRO A 205 18.81 -2.92 6.67
C PRO A 205 19.95 -3.66 6.00
N MET A 206 20.02 -3.55 4.67
CA MET A 206 21.18 -4.02 3.94
C MET A 206 22.28 -2.96 4.00
N ASP A 207 23.50 -3.34 4.37
CA ASP A 207 24.66 -2.45 4.21
C ASP A 207 24.95 -2.31 2.72
N LEU A 208 24.88 -1.07 2.23
CA LEU A 208 25.12 -0.71 0.83
C LEU A 208 26.38 0.17 0.70
N THR A 209 27.25 0.20 1.72
CA THR A 209 28.51 0.94 1.67
C THR A 209 29.35 0.45 0.50
N GLY A 210 29.70 1.36 -0.42
CA GLY A 210 30.43 1.05 -1.65
C GLY A 210 29.60 0.42 -2.77
N ALA A 211 28.28 0.25 -2.61
CA ALA A 211 27.42 -0.29 -3.65
C ALA A 211 27.14 0.76 -4.75
N THR A 212 27.09 0.31 -6.01
CA THR A 212 26.59 1.12 -7.13
C THR A 212 25.11 0.82 -7.35
N ILE A 213 24.25 1.81 -7.18
CA ILE A 213 22.80 1.68 -7.38
C ILE A 213 22.45 2.12 -8.81
N VAL A 214 21.94 1.19 -9.62
CA VAL A 214 21.47 1.47 -10.99
C VAL A 214 19.95 1.33 -11.05
N GLY A 215 19.26 2.45 -11.20
CA GLY A 215 17.82 2.48 -11.49
C GLY A 215 17.57 2.52 -13.00
N ARG A 216 16.61 1.73 -13.50
CA ARG A 216 16.13 1.82 -14.89
C ARG A 216 14.63 2.01 -14.88
N ILE A 217 14.18 3.16 -15.37
CA ILE A 217 12.77 3.47 -15.57
C ILE A 217 12.47 3.26 -17.05
N TYR A 218 11.47 2.44 -17.34
CA TYR A 218 11.02 2.19 -18.70
C TYR A 218 9.65 2.81 -18.85
N GLU A 219 9.54 3.82 -19.71
CA GLU A 219 8.25 4.30 -20.20
C GLU A 219 7.77 3.34 -21.30
N PRO A 220 6.59 2.70 -21.18
CA PRO A 220 6.02 1.97 -22.29
C PRO A 220 5.67 2.96 -23.40
N LYS A 221 6.54 3.06 -24.41
CA LYS A 221 6.41 4.04 -25.50
C LYS A 221 5.14 3.86 -26.33
N PHE A 222 4.52 2.67 -26.30
CA PHE A 222 3.36 2.35 -27.12
C PHE A 222 2.39 1.50 -26.31
N ILE A 223 1.17 2.01 -26.14
CA ILE A 223 0.06 1.27 -25.54
C ILE A 223 -0.91 0.96 -26.67
N MET A 224 -1.25 -0.32 -26.84
CA MET A 224 -2.32 -0.76 -27.73
C MET A 224 -3.54 -1.11 -26.88
N GLU A 225 -4.69 -0.54 -27.22
CA GLU A 225 -5.97 -1.01 -26.69
C GLU A 225 -6.48 -2.19 -27.53
N MET A 226 -6.87 -3.27 -26.86
CA MET A 226 -7.51 -4.44 -27.45
C MET A 226 -8.87 -4.63 -26.79
N LYS A 227 -9.93 -4.60 -27.59
CA LYS A 227 -11.29 -4.90 -27.16
C LYS A 227 -11.63 -6.35 -27.51
N ILE A 228 -12.01 -7.14 -26.50
CA ILE A 228 -12.48 -8.52 -26.67
C ILE A 228 -13.98 -8.56 -26.37
N SER A 229 -14.77 -9.02 -27.33
CA SER A 229 -16.20 -9.31 -27.14
C SER A 229 -16.40 -10.82 -26.97
N LEU A 230 -16.95 -11.23 -25.83
CA LEU A 230 -17.28 -12.62 -25.53
C LEU A 230 -18.65 -12.99 -26.11
N LYS A 231 -18.88 -14.29 -26.35
CA LYS A 231 -20.17 -14.80 -26.86
C LYS A 231 -21.37 -14.48 -25.96
N ASN A 232 -21.15 -14.20 -24.67
CA ASN A 232 -22.18 -13.81 -23.72
C ASN A 232 -22.48 -12.29 -23.73
N GLY A 233 -21.93 -11.54 -24.70
CA GLY A 233 -22.11 -10.09 -24.82
C GLY A 233 -21.25 -9.24 -23.89
N LYS A 234 -20.41 -9.85 -23.03
CA LYS A 234 -19.46 -9.10 -22.20
C LYS A 234 -18.29 -8.60 -23.04
N GLU A 235 -17.88 -7.36 -22.78
CA GLU A 235 -16.73 -6.73 -23.42
C GLU A 235 -15.61 -6.52 -22.40
N HIS A 236 -14.37 -6.76 -22.82
CA HIS A 236 -13.16 -6.52 -22.04
C HIS A 236 -12.22 -5.62 -22.83
N ASN A 237 -11.85 -4.47 -22.26
CA ASN A 237 -10.79 -3.63 -22.79
C ASN A 237 -9.48 -3.97 -22.08
N LEU A 238 -8.45 -4.25 -22.87
CA LEU A 238 -7.13 -4.61 -22.39
C LEU A 238 -6.10 -3.66 -23.00
N GLU A 239 -5.20 -3.16 -22.16
CA GLU A 239 -4.07 -2.34 -22.58
C GLU A 239 -2.82 -3.20 -22.66
N ILE A 240 -2.25 -3.32 -23.87
CA ILE A 240 -1.03 -4.07 -24.14
C ILE A 240 0.12 -3.08 -24.31
N SER A 241 1.11 -3.15 -23.42
CA SER A 241 2.32 -2.31 -23.52
C SER A 241 3.29 -2.92 -24.54
N LEU A 242 3.64 -2.19 -25.60
CA LEU A 242 4.61 -2.63 -26.60
C LEU A 242 5.94 -1.93 -26.39
N ASN A 243 7.02 -2.70 -26.47
CA ASN A 243 8.34 -2.13 -26.73
C ASN A 243 8.50 -1.77 -28.23
N GLN A 244 9.58 -1.04 -28.57
CA GLN A 244 9.83 -0.61 -29.94
C GLN A 244 9.89 -1.78 -30.93
N THR A 245 10.49 -2.92 -30.54
CA THR A 245 10.58 -4.10 -31.40
C THR A 245 9.21 -4.72 -31.67
N GLN A 246 8.36 -4.82 -30.63
CA GLN A 246 7.00 -5.34 -30.74
C GLN A 246 6.12 -4.44 -31.59
N LYS A 247 6.21 -3.11 -31.42
CA LYS A 247 5.54 -2.15 -32.30
C LYS A 247 6.03 -2.28 -33.75
N ASN A 248 7.34 -2.25 -33.98
CA ASN A 248 7.90 -2.35 -35.32
C ASN A 248 7.50 -3.68 -36.00
N ARG A 249 7.39 -4.76 -35.23
CA ARG A 249 6.91 -6.05 -35.74
C ARG A 249 5.43 -5.99 -36.07
N LEU A 250 4.61 -5.46 -35.17
CA LEU A 250 3.18 -5.27 -35.38
C LEU A 250 2.90 -4.44 -36.65
N ASP A 251 3.63 -3.33 -36.82
CA ASP A 251 3.49 -2.41 -37.96
C ASP A 251 3.86 -3.08 -39.30
N LYS A 252 4.67 -4.15 -39.27
CA LYS A 252 5.06 -4.94 -40.46
C LYS A 252 4.06 -6.06 -40.81
N ILE A 253 3.18 -6.45 -39.88
CA ILE A 253 2.22 -7.53 -40.14
C ILE A 253 1.06 -7.00 -40.97
N LYS A 254 0.95 -7.47 -42.22
CA LYS A 254 -0.12 -7.08 -43.14
C LYS A 254 -1.39 -7.92 -42.99
N GLY A 255 -1.25 -9.20 -42.63
CA GLY A 255 -2.38 -10.11 -42.50
C GLY A 255 -3.13 -9.91 -41.18
N GLU A 256 -4.45 -9.76 -41.23
CA GLU A 256 -5.27 -9.55 -40.02
C GLU A 256 -5.20 -10.75 -39.06
N ILE A 257 -5.20 -11.98 -39.59
CA ILE A 257 -5.10 -13.20 -38.77
C ILE A 257 -3.77 -13.25 -38.02
N GLU A 258 -2.66 -13.02 -38.73
CA GLU A 258 -1.32 -13.00 -38.12
C GLU A 258 -1.19 -11.86 -37.11
N ARG A 259 -1.79 -10.70 -37.41
CA ARG A 259 -1.82 -9.55 -36.49
C ARG A 259 -2.59 -9.90 -35.22
N HIS A 260 -3.75 -10.53 -35.34
CA HIS A 260 -4.56 -10.97 -34.22
C HIS A 260 -3.82 -12.01 -33.36
N GLN A 261 -3.20 -13.02 -33.99
CA GLN A 261 -2.38 -14.01 -33.29
C GLN A 261 -1.20 -13.37 -32.55
N PHE A 262 -0.54 -12.40 -33.16
CA PHE A 262 0.55 -11.67 -32.53
C PHE A 262 0.07 -10.86 -31.32
N ILE A 263 -1.06 -10.17 -31.42
CA ILE A 263 -1.67 -9.42 -30.32
C ILE A 263 -2.08 -10.37 -29.17
N LEU A 264 -2.74 -11.49 -29.47
CA LEU A 264 -3.11 -12.49 -28.46
C LEU A 264 -1.88 -13.06 -27.76
N LYS A 265 -0.80 -13.33 -28.52
CA LYS A 265 0.48 -13.77 -27.94
C LYS A 265 1.02 -12.74 -26.96
N LEU A 266 1.03 -11.46 -27.33
CA LEU A 266 1.47 -10.37 -26.44
C LEU A 266 0.59 -10.26 -25.18
N ALA A 267 -0.73 -10.41 -25.33
CA ALA A 267 -1.66 -10.38 -24.21
C ALA A 267 -1.42 -11.55 -23.23
N VAL A 268 -1.12 -12.75 -23.73
CA VAL A 268 -0.75 -13.91 -22.90
C VAL A 268 0.61 -13.69 -22.22
N GLU A 269 1.62 -13.21 -22.95
CA GLU A 269 2.95 -12.90 -22.40
C GLU A 269 2.88 -11.87 -21.25
N GLN A 270 1.98 -10.89 -21.36
CA GLN A 270 1.72 -9.88 -20.34
C GLN A 270 0.74 -10.33 -19.25
N ASN A 271 0.30 -11.60 -19.27
CA ASN A 271 -0.67 -12.18 -18.33
C ASN A 271 -2.01 -11.43 -18.27
N LEU A 272 -2.44 -10.82 -19.38
CA LEU A 272 -3.72 -10.11 -19.50
C LEU A 272 -4.88 -11.07 -19.80
N ILE A 273 -4.59 -12.18 -20.48
CA ILE A 273 -5.52 -13.27 -20.78
C ILE A 273 -4.86 -14.63 -20.55
N ASN A 274 -5.68 -15.66 -20.36
CA ASN A 274 -5.24 -17.05 -20.34
C ASN A 274 -6.00 -17.80 -21.44
N ILE A 275 -5.27 -18.44 -22.36
CA ILE A 275 -5.86 -19.26 -23.42
C ILE A 275 -5.52 -20.70 -23.07
N GLU A 276 -6.51 -21.50 -22.70
CA GLU A 276 -6.33 -22.93 -22.52
C GLU A 276 -5.92 -23.53 -23.86
N LYS A 277 -4.73 -24.15 -23.90
CA LYS A 277 -4.32 -24.96 -25.05
C LYS A 277 -5.16 -26.22 -25.01
N ASN A 278 -6.23 -26.25 -25.81
CA ASN A 278 -6.87 -27.50 -26.15
C ASN A 278 -5.87 -28.30 -26.99
N ASN A 279 -5.28 -29.32 -26.37
CA ASN A 279 -4.51 -30.35 -27.05
C ASN A 279 -5.43 -31.23 -27.89
#